data_AF-A0A935K1Q4-F1
#
_entry.id   AF-A0A935K1Q4-F1
#
_cell.length_a   1.000
_cell.length_b   1.000
_cell.length_c   1.000
_cell.angle_alpha   90.00
_cell.angle_beta   90.00
_cell.angle_gamma   90.00
#
_symmetry.space_group_name_H-M   'P 1'
#
loop_
_entity.id
_entity.type
_entity.pdbx_description
1 polymer ?
#
loop_
_entity_poly.entity_id
_entity_poly.type
_entity_poly.pdbx_seq_one_letter_code
_entity_poly.pdbx_strand_id
1 'polypeptide(L)'
;MMTMTRLTYALLLASFALPATAQTIYKCTDASGGTLISNAKVDKNCKAVASSPESSMPAPKARSASSGAAANPSPAGFPRVQEDTQKARDTDRRRILEQELAGEQRNLEQAKKELAEQESIRNGDEKNYQRVLDRLTPYKERVAQHERNIQAVQKEMGNLR
;
A
#
# COMPACT_ATOMS: atom_id res chain seq x y z
N MET A 1 51.63 -10.35 -7.27
CA MET A 1 50.45 -9.94 -8.07
C MET A 1 49.13 -9.84 -7.30
N MET A 2 48.86 -10.65 -6.27
CA MET A 2 47.54 -10.69 -5.61
C MET A 2 47.22 -9.54 -4.64
N THR A 3 48.25 -8.82 -4.16
CA THR A 3 48.09 -7.66 -3.28
C THR A 3 47.74 -6.38 -4.05
N MET A 4 48.28 -6.21 -5.27
CA MET A 4 48.02 -5.02 -6.09
C MET A 4 46.60 -4.98 -6.67
N THR A 5 46.02 -6.14 -6.99
CA THR A 5 44.62 -6.24 -7.46
C THR A 5 43.61 -5.91 -6.35
N ARG A 6 43.91 -6.25 -5.09
CA ARG A 6 43.08 -5.87 -3.93
C ARG A 6 43.12 -4.36 -3.67
N LEU A 7 44.28 -3.74 -3.87
CA LEU A 7 44.45 -2.29 -3.73
C LEU A 7 43.67 -1.52 -4.81
N THR A 8 43.65 -2.02 -6.05
CA THR A 8 42.88 -1.40 -7.14
C THR A 8 41.37 -1.50 -6.92
N TYR A 9 40.86 -2.62 -6.37
CA TYR A 9 39.44 -2.74 -6.04
C TYR A 9 39.03 -1.80 -4.88
N ALA A 10 39.89 -1.62 -3.88
CA ALA A 10 39.63 -0.69 -2.78
C ALA A 10 39.55 0.78 -3.26
N LEU A 11 40.39 1.17 -4.22
CA LEU A 11 40.40 2.52 -4.79
C LEU A 11 39.18 2.80 -5.70
N LEU A 12 38.65 1.75 -6.34
CA LEU A 12 37.48 1.82 -7.22
C LEU A 12 36.15 1.90 -6.43
N LEU A 13 36.11 1.33 -5.21
CA LEU A 13 34.98 1.48 -4.28
C LEU A 13 34.94 2.87 -3.62
N ALA A 14 36.09 3.51 -3.39
CA ALA A 14 36.16 4.84 -2.80
C ALA A 14 35.70 5.97 -3.74
N SER A 15 35.67 5.72 -5.06
CA SER A 15 35.30 6.72 -6.08
C SER A 15 33.78 6.85 -6.30
N PHE A 16 32.95 6.04 -5.64
CA PHE A 16 31.48 6.09 -5.75
C PHE A 16 30.79 6.91 -4.65
N ALA A 17 31.53 7.61 -3.79
CA ALA A 17 30.96 8.44 -2.73
C ALA A 17 30.52 9.82 -3.29
N LEU A 18 29.33 9.87 -3.90
CA LEU A 18 28.66 11.14 -4.22
C LEU A 18 28.12 11.78 -2.94
N PRO A 19 28.28 13.10 -2.73
CA PRO A 19 27.65 13.79 -1.60
C PRO A 19 26.13 13.83 -1.81
N ALA A 20 25.38 13.18 -0.92
CA ALA A 20 23.93 13.33 -0.85
C ALA A 20 23.59 14.69 -0.24
N THR A 21 23.05 15.62 -1.03
CA THR A 21 22.54 16.89 -0.51
C THR A 21 21.09 16.72 -0.08
N ALA A 22 20.81 16.87 1.22
CA ALA A 22 19.44 16.87 1.73
C ALA A 22 18.77 18.21 1.39
N GLN A 23 17.76 18.20 0.52
CA GLN A 23 16.97 19.40 0.23
C GLN A 23 16.07 19.71 1.43
N THR A 24 16.23 20.90 2.03
CA THR A 24 15.41 21.35 3.16
C THR A 24 14.03 21.75 2.66
N ILE A 25 12.98 21.07 3.11
CA ILE A 25 11.59 21.40 2.79
C ILE A 25 11.07 22.40 3.83
N TYR A 26 10.34 23.42 3.39
CA TYR A 26 9.73 24.43 4.25
C TYR A 26 8.21 24.28 4.26
N LYS A 27 7.61 24.43 5.45
CA LYS A 27 6.18 24.58 5.65
C LYS A 27 5.87 26.03 5.98
N CYS A 28 5.10 26.69 5.13
CA CYS A 28 4.68 28.08 5.27
C CYS A 28 3.21 28.13 5.64
N THR A 29 2.86 29.00 6.59
CA THR A 29 1.46 29.30 6.94
C THR A 29 1.12 30.70 6.46
N ASP A 30 0.06 30.81 5.66
CA ASP A 30 -0.46 32.11 5.21
C ASP A 30 -1.36 32.77 6.28
N ALA A 31 -1.76 34.02 6.04
CA ALA A 31 -2.60 34.80 6.95
C ALA A 31 -4.03 34.25 7.09
N SER A 32 -4.48 33.44 6.13
CA SER A 32 -5.78 32.75 6.11
C SER A 32 -5.73 31.34 6.74
N GLY A 33 -4.58 30.91 7.25
CA GLY A 33 -4.39 29.58 7.86
C GLY A 33 -4.11 28.45 6.85
N GLY A 34 -3.96 28.75 5.57
CA GLY A 34 -3.54 27.82 4.54
C GLY A 34 -2.08 27.40 4.72
N THR A 35 -1.78 26.15 4.35
CA THR A 35 -0.43 25.59 4.43
C THR A 35 0.14 25.39 3.03
N LEU A 36 1.30 25.98 2.76
CA LEU A 36 2.09 25.75 1.55
C LEU A 36 3.36 24.96 1.91
N ILE A 37 3.63 23.89 1.16
CA ILE A 37 4.88 23.12 1.23
C ILE A 37 5.75 23.53 0.06
N SER A 38 6.97 23.97 0.32
CA SER A 38 7.89 24.48 -0.71
C SER A 38 9.33 24.06 -0.44
N ASN A 39 10.11 23.95 -1.52
CA ASN A 39 11.53 23.58 -1.51
C ASN A 39 12.42 24.81 -1.23
N ALA A 40 11.83 26.00 -1.20
CA ALA A 40 12.48 27.27 -0.92
C ALA A 40 11.72 28.02 0.16
N LYS A 41 12.44 28.86 0.93
CA LYS A 41 11.82 29.71 1.94
C LYS A 41 11.13 30.90 1.26
N VAL A 42 9.82 30.79 1.06
CA VAL A 42 9.02 31.79 0.33
C VAL A 42 8.72 33.03 1.19
N ASP A 43 8.47 32.83 2.49
CA ASP A 43 8.03 33.86 3.43
C ASP A 43 8.66 33.73 4.82
N LYS A 44 8.49 34.78 5.65
CA LYS A 44 8.97 34.80 7.04
C LYS A 44 8.28 33.76 7.92
N ASN A 45 7.03 33.39 7.58
CA ASN A 45 6.24 32.38 8.30
C ASN A 45 6.56 30.94 7.86
N CYS A 46 7.56 30.74 7.00
CA CYS A 46 8.05 29.43 6.59
C CYS A 46 9.03 28.86 7.61
N LYS A 47 8.69 27.71 8.18
CA LYS A 47 9.54 26.93 9.08
C LYS A 47 10.11 25.73 8.34
N ALA A 48 11.40 25.45 8.54
CA ALA A 48 12.04 24.26 7.98
C ALA A 48 11.40 23.01 8.59
N VAL A 49 10.89 22.13 7.74
CA VAL A 49 10.47 20.79 8.10
C VAL A 49 11.75 19.96 8.15
N ALA A 50 12.27 19.72 9.34
CA ALA A 50 13.36 18.79 9.50
C ALA A 50 12.86 17.40 9.05
N SER A 51 13.33 16.93 7.90
CA SER A 51 13.33 15.51 7.58
C SER A 51 14.29 14.85 8.55
N SER A 52 13.80 14.52 9.75
CA SER A 52 14.55 13.64 10.64
C SER A 52 14.77 12.33 9.86
N PRO A 53 16.01 11.80 9.80
CA PRO A 53 16.18 10.41 9.41
C PRO A 53 15.31 9.61 10.38
N GLU A 54 14.38 8.83 9.82
CA GLU A 54 13.35 8.04 10.50
C GLU A 54 13.57 7.92 12.01
N SER A 55 12.82 8.71 12.78
CA SER A 55 12.69 8.47 14.21
C SER A 55 12.10 7.07 14.36
N SER A 56 12.96 6.10 14.60
CA SER A 56 12.60 4.85 15.26
C SER A 56 12.13 5.22 16.67
N MET A 57 10.89 5.69 16.78
CA MET A 57 10.23 5.80 18.07
C MET A 57 10.21 4.39 18.65
N PRO A 58 10.81 4.13 19.82
CA PRO A 58 10.65 2.86 20.49
C PRO A 58 9.15 2.65 20.70
N ALA A 59 8.66 1.44 20.44
CA ALA A 59 7.28 1.08 20.77
C ALA A 59 7.01 1.47 22.23
N PRO A 60 5.94 2.21 22.54
CA PRO A 60 5.65 2.60 23.90
C PRO A 60 5.56 1.34 24.74
N LYS A 61 6.34 1.28 25.83
CA LYS A 61 6.31 0.17 26.79
C LYS A 61 4.85 -0.08 27.17
N ALA A 62 4.34 -1.27 26.87
CA ALA A 62 2.97 -1.65 27.18
C ALA A 62 2.72 -1.35 28.66
N ARG A 63 1.93 -0.30 28.93
CA ARG A 63 1.47 -0.03 30.29
C ARG A 63 0.54 -1.19 30.64
N SER A 64 0.82 -1.84 31.77
CA SER A 64 -0.09 -2.81 32.36
C SER A 64 -1.50 -2.24 32.35
N ALA A 65 -2.45 -3.01 31.84
CA ALA A 65 -3.86 -2.64 31.77
C ALA A 65 -4.37 -2.29 33.17
N SER A 66 -4.36 -1.01 33.52
CA SER A 66 -5.23 -0.48 34.56
C SER A 66 -6.53 -0.11 33.87
N SER A 67 -7.57 -0.88 34.18
CA SER A 67 -8.96 -0.54 33.91
C SER A 67 -9.24 0.92 34.29
N GLY A 68 -9.40 1.79 33.30
CA GLY A 68 -9.66 3.20 33.54
C GLY A 68 -9.82 3.95 32.23
N ALA A 69 -11.08 4.21 31.88
CA ALA A 69 -11.63 5.27 31.02
C ALA A 69 -10.70 5.93 29.97
N ALA A 70 -11.21 5.97 28.73
CA ALA A 70 -10.67 6.73 27.61
C ALA A 70 -10.09 8.09 28.03
N ALA A 71 -8.79 8.29 27.81
CA ALA A 71 -8.03 9.46 28.26
C ALA A 71 -8.36 10.78 27.50
N ASN A 72 -9.52 10.87 26.86
CA ASN A 72 -10.07 12.11 26.31
C ASN A 72 -11.57 11.91 25.99
N PRO A 73 -12.51 12.26 26.89
CA PRO A 73 -13.92 12.24 26.54
C PRO A 73 -14.17 13.29 25.45
N SER A 74 -14.84 12.89 24.36
CA SER A 74 -15.31 13.86 23.35
C SER A 74 -16.13 14.95 24.05
N PRO A 75 -16.00 16.23 23.65
CA PRO A 75 -16.78 17.32 24.25
C PRO A 75 -18.27 16.99 24.27
N ALA A 76 -18.98 17.32 25.35
CA ALA A 76 -20.38 16.95 25.56
C ALA A 76 -21.34 17.42 24.45
N GLY A 77 -20.95 18.42 23.65
CA GLY A 77 -21.69 18.94 22.49
C GLY A 77 -21.19 18.48 21.12
N PHE A 78 -20.29 17.49 21.05
CA PHE A 78 -19.83 16.98 19.75
C PHE A 78 -20.97 16.21 19.04
N PRO A 79 -21.31 16.54 17.77
CA PRO A 79 -22.37 15.85 17.04
C PRO A 79 -22.12 14.35 16.98
N ARG A 80 -23.08 13.55 17.46
CA ARG A 80 -23.04 12.09 17.33
C ARG A 80 -23.79 11.68 16.07
N VAL A 81 -23.22 10.73 15.35
CA VAL A 81 -23.93 10.08 14.25
C VAL A 81 -25.13 9.33 14.84
N GLN A 82 -26.31 9.51 14.24
CA GLN A 82 -27.52 8.81 14.68
C GLN A 82 -27.38 7.31 14.39
N GLU A 83 -27.92 6.46 15.27
CA GLU A 83 -27.82 5.00 15.11
C GLU A 83 -28.38 4.52 13.78
N ASP A 84 -29.47 5.13 13.30
CA ASP A 84 -30.08 4.80 12.01
C ASP A 84 -29.14 5.14 10.84
N THR A 85 -28.41 6.26 10.91
CA THR A 85 -27.39 6.60 9.92
C THR A 85 -26.25 5.59 9.91
N GLN A 86 -25.83 5.12 11.09
CA GLN A 86 -24.77 4.13 11.20
C GLN A 86 -25.21 2.77 10.62
N LYS A 87 -26.41 2.29 11.00
CA LYS A 87 -26.99 1.04 10.45
C LYS A 87 -27.19 1.09 8.94
N ALA A 88 -27.65 2.22 8.40
CA ALA A 88 -27.81 2.42 6.96
C ALA A 88 -26.47 2.29 6.22
N ARG A 89 -25.40 2.89 6.77
CA ARG A 89 -24.05 2.78 6.20
C ARG A 89 -23.50 1.36 6.29
N ASP A 90 -23.70 0.66 7.40
CA ASP A 90 -23.21 -0.72 7.57
C ASP A 90 -23.94 -1.69 6.63
N THR A 91 -25.25 -1.47 6.41
CA THR A 91 -26.05 -2.21 5.43
C THR A 91 -25.57 -1.93 4.00
N ASP A 92 -25.31 -0.67 3.66
CA ASP A 92 -24.81 -0.30 2.33
C ASP A 92 -23.41 -0.87 2.09
N ARG A 93 -22.53 -0.82 3.08
CA ARG A 93 -21.19 -1.44 3.02
C ARG A 93 -21.30 -2.94 2.77
N ARG A 94 -22.19 -3.65 3.47
CA ARG A 94 -22.43 -5.07 3.24
C ARG A 94 -22.89 -5.32 1.80
N ARG A 95 -23.88 -4.57 1.32
CA ARG A 95 -24.41 -4.68 -0.04
C ARG A 95 -23.34 -4.45 -1.10
N ILE A 96 -22.45 -3.47 -0.90
CA ILE A 96 -21.33 -3.20 -1.81
C ILE A 96 -20.38 -4.39 -1.86
N LEU A 97 -19.94 -4.91 -0.71
CA LEU A 97 -19.05 -6.07 -0.66
C LEU A 97 -19.68 -7.34 -1.27
N GLU A 98 -20.98 -7.54 -1.09
CA GLU A 98 -21.71 -8.65 -1.74
C GLU A 98 -21.72 -8.50 -3.27
N GLN A 99 -21.88 -7.28 -3.79
CA GLN A 99 -21.83 -7.00 -5.22
C GLN A 99 -20.42 -7.20 -5.79
N GLU A 100 -19.39 -6.74 -5.07
CA GLU A 100 -17.99 -6.96 -5.43
C GLU A 100 -17.64 -8.44 -5.44
N LEU A 101 -18.07 -9.21 -4.42
CA LEU A 101 -17.86 -10.64 -4.35
C LEU A 101 -18.50 -11.37 -5.54
N ALA A 102 -19.75 -11.04 -5.87
CA ALA A 102 -20.44 -11.61 -7.02
C ALA A 102 -19.74 -11.25 -8.35
N GLY A 103 -19.22 -10.04 -8.47
CA GLY A 103 -18.44 -9.59 -9.63
C GLY A 103 -17.14 -10.40 -9.77
N GLU A 104 -16.37 -10.52 -8.69
CA GLU A 104 -15.11 -11.27 -8.69
C GLU A 104 -15.31 -12.77 -8.96
N GLN A 105 -16.39 -13.37 -8.45
CA GLN A 105 -16.73 -14.76 -8.77
C GLN A 105 -16.99 -14.97 -10.26
N ARG A 106 -17.75 -14.06 -10.90
CA ARG A 106 -17.99 -14.12 -12.35
C ARG A 106 -16.70 -13.93 -13.15
N ASN A 107 -15.87 -12.96 -12.74
CA ASN A 107 -14.58 -12.69 -13.37
C ASN A 107 -13.63 -13.88 -13.25
N LEU A 108 -13.62 -14.55 -12.09
CA LEU A 108 -12.84 -15.76 -11.88
C LEU A 108 -13.30 -16.90 -12.82
N GLU A 109 -14.60 -17.11 -12.93
CA GLU A 109 -15.16 -18.12 -13.82
C GLU A 109 -14.75 -17.85 -15.29
N GLN A 110 -14.85 -16.59 -15.71
CA GLN A 110 -14.44 -16.16 -17.05
C GLN A 110 -12.93 -16.36 -17.27
N ALA A 111 -12.08 -15.95 -16.31
CA ALA A 111 -10.63 -16.13 -16.40
C ALA A 111 -10.23 -17.61 -16.47
N LYS A 112 -10.95 -18.49 -15.76
CA LYS A 112 -10.75 -19.95 -15.83
C LYS A 112 -11.13 -20.50 -17.20
N LYS A 113 -12.21 -20.02 -17.81
CA LYS A 113 -12.60 -20.41 -19.19
C LYS A 113 -11.55 -19.97 -20.21
N GLU A 114 -11.07 -18.73 -20.12
CA GLU A 114 -10.03 -18.22 -21.01
C GLU A 114 -8.71 -19.00 -20.86
N LEU A 115 -8.30 -19.32 -19.64
CA LEU A 115 -7.13 -20.16 -19.40
C LEU A 115 -7.31 -21.54 -20.06
N ALA A 116 -8.47 -22.19 -19.85
CA ALA A 116 -8.75 -23.50 -20.42
C ALA A 116 -8.76 -23.48 -21.96
N GLU A 117 -9.31 -22.42 -22.57
CA GLU A 117 -9.26 -22.21 -24.01
C GLU A 117 -7.81 -22.13 -24.50
N GLN A 118 -6.98 -21.32 -23.84
CA GLN A 118 -5.55 -21.21 -24.20
C GLN A 118 -4.74 -22.47 -23.95
N GLU A 119 -5.10 -23.27 -22.95
CA GLU A 119 -4.50 -24.58 -22.70
C GLU A 119 -4.88 -25.58 -23.80
N SER A 120 -6.09 -25.48 -24.37
CA SER A 120 -6.54 -26.31 -25.48
C SER A 120 -5.89 -25.98 -26.82
N ILE A 121 -5.35 -24.75 -26.97
CA ILE A 121 -4.67 -24.31 -28.20
C ILE A 121 -3.35 -25.06 -28.35
N ARG A 122 -3.38 -26.00 -29.30
CA ARG A 122 -2.27 -26.87 -29.65
C ARG A 122 -1.50 -26.30 -30.83
N ASN A 123 -0.66 -25.31 -30.55
CA ASN A 123 0.29 -24.78 -31.54
C ASN A 123 1.40 -25.82 -31.68
N GLY A 124 1.68 -26.33 -32.88
CA GLY A 124 2.72 -27.34 -33.16
C GLY A 124 4.16 -27.00 -32.74
N ASP A 125 4.35 -25.91 -31.99
CA ASP A 125 5.56 -25.47 -31.29
C ASP A 125 5.77 -26.18 -29.93
N GLU A 126 5.08 -27.30 -29.66
CA GLU A 126 5.16 -28.09 -28.41
C GLU A 126 6.61 -28.51 -28.03
N LYS A 127 7.55 -28.43 -28.98
CA LYS A 127 8.98 -28.65 -28.74
C LYS A 127 9.62 -27.60 -27.83
N ASN A 128 9.07 -26.38 -27.75
CA ASN A 128 9.55 -25.33 -26.87
C ASN A 128 8.54 -25.07 -25.74
N TYR A 129 8.74 -25.78 -24.63
CA TYR A 129 7.91 -25.66 -23.44
C TYR A 129 7.86 -24.23 -22.87
N GLN A 130 8.95 -23.45 -22.99
CA GLN A 130 9.01 -22.08 -22.47
C GLN A 130 8.02 -21.16 -23.18
N ARG A 131 7.85 -21.29 -24.51
CA ARG A 131 6.86 -20.49 -25.25
C ARG A 131 5.42 -20.77 -24.81
N VAL A 132 5.12 -22.02 -24.47
CA VAL A 132 3.80 -22.42 -23.94
C VAL A 132 3.59 -21.81 -22.56
N LEU A 133 4.60 -21.87 -21.69
CA LEU A 133 4.56 -21.21 -20.39
C LEU A 133 4.32 -19.71 -20.52
N ASP A 134 5.12 -19.02 -21.33
CA ASP A 134 5.01 -17.56 -21.50
C ASP A 134 3.63 -17.15 -22.01
N ARG A 135 3.01 -17.96 -22.88
CA ARG A 135 1.63 -17.75 -23.34
C ARG A 135 0.60 -17.93 -22.23
N LEU A 136 0.74 -18.96 -21.40
CA LEU A 136 -0.24 -19.32 -20.37
C LEU A 136 -0.09 -18.51 -19.08
N THR A 137 1.11 -18.06 -18.75
CA THR A 137 1.42 -17.25 -17.56
C THR A 137 0.43 -16.10 -17.33
N PRO A 138 0.16 -15.19 -18.29
CA PRO A 138 -0.76 -14.09 -18.05
C PRO A 138 -2.19 -14.56 -17.73
N TYR A 139 -2.64 -15.71 -18.23
CA TYR A 139 -3.96 -16.26 -17.91
C TYR A 139 -3.99 -16.86 -16.51
N LYS A 140 -2.93 -17.58 -16.12
CA LYS A 140 -2.77 -18.12 -14.76
C LYS A 140 -2.69 -17.01 -13.72
N GLU A 141 -1.97 -15.94 -14.02
CA GLU A 141 -1.88 -14.76 -13.15
C GLU A 141 -3.23 -14.07 -12.97
N ARG A 142 -4.04 -13.93 -14.04
CA ARG A 142 -5.41 -13.39 -13.93
C ARG A 142 -6.29 -14.24 -13.03
N VAL A 143 -6.29 -15.56 -13.19
CA VAL A 143 -7.02 -16.48 -12.31
C VAL A 143 -6.59 -16.29 -10.86
N ALA A 144 -5.28 -16.33 -10.59
CA ALA A 144 -4.75 -16.17 -9.25
C ALA A 144 -5.07 -14.79 -8.64
N GLN A 145 -5.13 -13.74 -9.45
CA GLN A 145 -5.52 -12.40 -8.99
C GLN A 145 -6.98 -12.39 -8.52
N HIS A 146 -7.91 -12.93 -9.29
CA HIS A 146 -9.33 -12.97 -8.90
C HIS A 146 -9.55 -13.84 -7.65
N GLU A 147 -8.82 -14.95 -7.50
CA GLU A 147 -8.88 -15.78 -6.28
C GLU A 147 -8.42 -15.01 -5.04
N ARG A 148 -7.34 -14.22 -5.14
CA ARG A 148 -6.90 -13.34 -4.04
C ARG A 148 -7.90 -12.24 -3.73
N ASN A 149 -8.51 -11.63 -4.75
CA ASN A 149 -9.54 -10.61 -4.56
C ASN A 149 -10.75 -11.16 -3.81
N ILE A 150 -11.24 -12.34 -4.19
CA ILE A 150 -12.35 -13.03 -3.50
C ILE A 150 -12.02 -13.24 -2.02
N GLN A 151 -10.81 -13.75 -1.72
CA GLN A 151 -10.38 -13.95 -0.34
C GLN A 151 -10.32 -12.64 0.46
N ALA A 152 -9.84 -11.56 -0.17
CA ALA A 152 -9.80 -10.24 0.46
C ALA A 152 -11.22 -9.73 0.79
N VAL A 153 -12.14 -9.77 -0.17
CA VAL A 153 -13.54 -9.35 0.03
C VAL A 153 -14.23 -10.19 1.10
N GLN A 154 -14.06 -11.52 1.08
CA GLN A 154 -14.61 -12.41 2.11
C GLN A 154 -14.09 -12.08 3.52
N LYS A 155 -12.80 -11.76 3.63
CA LYS A 155 -12.21 -11.32 4.90
C LYS A 155 -12.81 -9.99 5.37
N GLU A 156 -13.02 -9.04 4.46
CA GLU A 156 -13.66 -7.77 4.79
C GLU A 156 -15.12 -7.95 5.24
N MET A 157 -15.87 -8.82 4.56
CA MET A 157 -17.24 -9.18 4.96
C MET A 157 -17.28 -9.80 6.36
N GLY A 158 -16.33 -10.69 6.67
CA GLY A 158 -16.19 -11.28 8.02
C GLY A 158 -15.84 -10.29 9.12
N ASN A 159 -15.31 -9.11 8.77
CA ASN A 159 -14.98 -8.04 9.70
C ASN A 159 -16.11 -7.02 9.89
N LEU A 160 -17.24 -7.14 9.17
CA LEU A 160 -18.41 -6.32 9.40
C LEU A 160 -19.04 -6.71 10.75
N ARG A 161 -19.03 -5.77 11.70
CA ARG A 161 -19.67 -5.89 13.01
C ARG A 161 -20.85 -4.93 13.11
#